data_AF-A0A7Y4KY17-F1
#
_entry.id   AF-A0A7Y4KY17-F1
#
_cell.length_a   1.000
_cell.length_b   1.000
_cell.length_c   1.000
_cell.angle_alpha   90.00
_cell.angle_beta   90.00
_cell.angle_gamma   90.00
#
_symmetry.space_group_name_H-M   'P 1'
#
loop_
_entity.id
_entity.type
_entity.pdbx_description
1 polymer ?
#
loop_
_entity_poly.entity_id
_entity_poly.type
_entity_poly.pdbx_seq_one_letter_code
_entity_poly.pdbx_strand_id
1 'polypeptide(L)'
;MTAEPRLSDDRSEVARILFELAVPGLLQNAADDAAPLRIEYREEPVARVLGGHLSAAQLEYVTRSMAPCPPYLVTSAEHRITWRDSRGIVNVAHTGPLGAVVPVVAREATLALWARLDADPDLRARTAALPESAIKLLAATTTDRTALEVFRTGVDAAARTVVQHAFLVGQTPYGDAAGFARGIAESAVFDAVATTWYWGLQASTYRRGMIPASFLTFAGRVRYSVDTVVALRAMKDAQLARAQDAELEPLPSAVQYSRLAPGERPRCLARTPHLYDGGRASVLAVVADTFVETFVHLLDRVGVAPAVVEHAAVLPTVDAEVFEVPDMTCSHCTRTITKVLGELGVEPPEFDLVTKKVVAVFPSAEVRERGFEAIRARGYTVVPLQD
;
A
#
# COMPACT_ATOMS: atom_id res chain seq x y z
N MET A 1 11.21 1.67 -41.33
CA MET A 1 11.55 1.99 -39.92
C MET A 1 10.27 2.42 -39.24
N THR A 2 9.53 1.46 -38.70
CA THR A 2 8.38 1.73 -37.81
C THR A 2 8.95 2.36 -36.54
N ALA A 3 8.58 3.60 -36.25
CA ALA A 3 8.95 4.25 -35.00
C ALA A 3 8.53 3.35 -33.84
N GLU A 4 9.44 3.08 -32.90
CA GLU A 4 9.07 2.43 -31.64
C GLU A 4 7.93 3.23 -30.99
N PRO A 5 6.89 2.57 -30.46
CA PRO A 5 5.76 3.26 -29.85
C PRO A 5 6.24 4.17 -28.71
N ARG A 6 5.65 5.36 -28.60
CA ARG A 6 5.94 6.31 -27.53
C ARG A 6 5.17 5.91 -26.27
N LEU A 7 5.86 5.81 -25.13
CA LEU A 7 5.30 5.40 -23.83
C LEU A 7 4.12 6.24 -23.32
N SER A 8 3.95 7.49 -23.79
CA SER A 8 2.78 8.32 -23.48
C SER A 8 1.47 7.73 -24.04
N ASP A 9 1.57 7.10 -25.21
CA ASP A 9 0.43 6.45 -25.88
C ASP A 9 0.09 5.14 -25.15
N ASP A 10 1.12 4.40 -24.71
CA ASP A 10 1.01 3.16 -23.93
C ASP A 10 0.30 3.35 -22.59
N ARG A 11 0.59 4.43 -21.84
CA ARG A 11 -0.04 4.68 -20.53
C ARG A 11 -1.51 5.07 -20.63
N SER A 12 -1.86 5.88 -21.63
CA SER A 12 -3.24 6.28 -21.88
C SER A 12 -4.07 5.07 -22.29
N GLU A 13 -3.48 4.19 -23.10
CA GLU A 13 -4.07 2.92 -23.51
C GLU A 13 -4.26 1.97 -22.32
N VAL A 14 -3.27 1.84 -21.43
CA VAL A 14 -3.42 1.04 -20.21
C VAL A 14 -4.53 1.58 -19.30
N ALA A 15 -4.64 2.90 -19.15
CA ALA A 15 -5.73 3.50 -18.39
C ALA A 15 -7.10 3.15 -19.00
N ARG A 16 -7.21 3.20 -20.34
CA ARG A 16 -8.41 2.78 -21.08
C ARG A 16 -8.73 1.30 -20.87
N ILE A 17 -7.74 0.41 -21.00
CA ILE A 17 -7.91 -1.04 -20.75
C ILE A 17 -8.44 -1.29 -19.34
N LEU A 18 -7.82 -0.69 -18.32
CA LEU A 18 -8.26 -0.84 -16.93
C LEU A 18 -9.68 -0.31 -16.72
N PHE A 19 -10.03 0.80 -17.36
CA PHE A 19 -11.38 1.36 -17.30
C PHE A 19 -12.42 0.43 -17.94
N GLU A 20 -12.14 -0.11 -19.13
CA GLU A 20 -13.02 -1.05 -19.84
C GLU A 20 -13.22 -2.36 -19.08
N LEU A 21 -12.18 -2.83 -18.39
CA LEU A 21 -12.31 -3.98 -17.49
C LEU A 21 -13.12 -3.64 -16.23
N ALA A 22 -13.20 -2.37 -15.84
CA ALA A 22 -13.97 -1.96 -14.68
C ALA A 22 -15.47 -1.84 -15.01
N VAL A 23 -15.84 -1.27 -16.15
CA VAL A 23 -17.26 -1.06 -16.52
C VAL A 23 -17.87 -2.28 -17.22
N PRO A 24 -19.12 -2.69 -16.92
CA PRO A 24 -20.16 -1.89 -16.28
C PRO A 24 -20.19 -1.90 -14.74
N GLY A 25 -19.51 -2.83 -14.06
CA GLY A 25 -19.76 -3.01 -12.62
C GLY A 25 -18.66 -3.66 -11.78
N LEU A 26 -17.43 -3.12 -11.82
CA LEU A 26 -16.36 -3.49 -10.90
C LEU A 26 -16.84 -3.35 -9.46
N LEU A 27 -16.72 -4.43 -8.66
CA LEU A 27 -17.16 -4.44 -7.26
C LEU A 27 -18.63 -4.04 -7.08
N GLN A 28 -19.52 -4.33 -8.04
CA GLN A 28 -20.97 -4.16 -7.89
C GLN A 28 -21.70 -5.48 -7.58
N ASN A 29 -21.00 -6.61 -7.66
CA ASN A 29 -21.53 -7.89 -7.21
C ASN A 29 -21.87 -7.85 -5.72
N ALA A 30 -22.92 -8.57 -5.33
CA ALA A 30 -23.41 -8.59 -3.95
C ALA A 30 -22.26 -8.90 -2.97
N ALA A 31 -22.18 -8.12 -1.91
CA ALA A 31 -21.30 -8.44 -0.79
C ALA A 31 -21.91 -9.61 -0.02
N ASP A 32 -21.09 -10.58 0.35
CA ASP A 32 -21.52 -11.60 1.31
C ASP A 32 -21.84 -10.92 2.64
N ASP A 33 -22.97 -11.31 3.23
CA ASP A 33 -23.39 -10.79 4.53
C ASP A 33 -22.51 -11.42 5.61
N ALA A 34 -21.32 -10.85 5.81
CA ALA A 34 -20.33 -11.39 6.74
C ALA A 34 -20.91 -11.39 8.16
N ALA A 35 -20.86 -12.55 8.81
CA ALA A 35 -21.23 -12.71 10.21
C ALA A 35 -20.36 -11.81 11.10
N PRO A 36 -20.88 -11.34 12.25
CA PRO A 36 -20.07 -10.60 13.22
C PRO A 36 -18.80 -11.37 13.58
N LEU A 37 -17.67 -10.68 13.58
CA LEU A 37 -16.35 -11.24 13.84
C LEU A 37 -15.68 -10.48 14.98
N ARG A 38 -14.91 -11.18 15.80
CA ARG A 38 -14.02 -10.57 16.80
C ARG A 38 -12.57 -10.81 16.40
N ILE A 39 -11.77 -9.74 16.32
CA ILE A 39 -10.35 -9.79 16.01
C ILE A 39 -9.55 -9.27 17.20
N GLU A 40 -8.58 -10.07 17.61
CA GLU A 40 -7.66 -9.72 18.70
C GLU A 40 -6.32 -9.24 18.14
N TYR A 41 -5.78 -8.16 18.74
CA TYR A 41 -4.51 -7.57 18.32
C TYR A 41 -3.55 -7.41 19.49
N ARG A 42 -2.25 -7.49 19.21
CA ARG A 42 -1.18 -7.07 20.14
C ARG A 42 -0.71 -5.69 19.74
N GLU A 43 -0.34 -4.88 20.72
CA GLU A 43 0.08 -3.49 20.52
C GLU A 43 1.38 -3.20 21.26
N GLU A 44 2.27 -2.48 20.58
CA GLU A 44 3.59 -2.09 21.06
C GLU A 44 3.81 -0.60 20.79
N PRO A 45 4.19 0.22 21.78
CA PRO A 45 4.49 1.63 21.55
C PRO A 45 5.65 1.82 20.58
N VAL A 46 5.54 2.81 19.68
CA VAL A 46 6.65 3.21 18.80
C VAL A 46 7.67 4.02 19.60
N ALA A 47 8.88 3.47 19.77
CA ALA A 47 9.97 4.15 20.47
C ALA A 47 10.47 5.36 19.67
N ARG A 48 10.44 6.55 20.30
CA ARG A 48 10.88 7.83 19.71
C ARG A 48 12.31 8.17 20.13
N VAL A 49 13.03 8.89 19.28
CA VAL A 49 14.33 9.48 19.65
C VAL A 49 14.10 10.54 20.73
N LEU A 50 15.02 10.63 21.70
CA LEU A 50 14.95 11.62 22.77
C LEU A 50 14.84 13.05 22.20
N GLY A 51 13.82 13.79 22.63
CA GLY A 51 13.55 15.15 22.15
C GLY A 51 12.95 15.24 20.74
N GLY A 52 12.61 14.11 20.11
CA GLY A 52 12.00 14.03 18.78
C GLY A 52 10.62 13.37 18.77
N HIS A 53 9.94 13.44 17.63
CA HIS A 53 8.65 12.78 17.40
C HIS A 53 8.74 11.56 16.48
N LEU A 54 9.91 11.31 15.87
CA LEU A 54 10.19 10.17 15.00
C LEU A 54 10.99 9.10 15.76
N SER A 55 10.84 7.84 15.37
CA SER A 55 11.79 6.79 15.74
C SER A 55 13.13 6.96 14.99
N ALA A 56 14.18 6.30 15.47
CA ALA A 56 15.50 6.37 14.82
C ALA A 56 15.44 5.90 13.35
N ALA A 57 14.75 4.79 13.09
CA ALA A 57 14.57 4.25 11.74
C ALA A 57 13.73 5.17 10.83
N GLN A 58 12.72 5.84 11.39
CA GLN A 58 11.93 6.83 10.65
C GLN A 58 12.79 8.04 10.28
N LEU A 59 13.53 8.61 11.24
CA LEU A 59 14.39 9.77 11.02
C LEU A 59 15.45 9.46 9.94
N GLU A 60 16.13 8.32 10.05
CA GLU A 60 17.10 7.87 9.04
C GLU A 60 16.47 7.79 7.64
N TYR A 61 15.27 7.18 7.54
CA TYR A 61 14.58 7.05 6.26
C TYR A 61 14.18 8.41 5.69
N VAL A 62 13.68 9.33 6.53
CA VAL A 62 13.32 10.68 6.09
C VAL A 62 14.55 11.39 5.52
N THR A 63 15.66 11.38 6.26
CA THR A 63 16.91 12.03 5.85
C THR A 63 17.51 11.43 4.58
N ARG A 64 17.50 10.09 4.43
CA ARG A 64 18.17 9.41 3.31
C ARG A 64 17.29 9.25 2.07
N SER A 65 16.00 9.00 2.26
CA SER A 65 15.11 8.52 1.19
C SER A 65 13.97 9.49 0.85
N MET A 66 13.69 10.47 1.71
CA MET A 66 12.59 11.42 1.50
C MET A 66 13.08 12.85 1.29
N ALA A 67 14.39 13.10 1.14
CA ALA A 67 14.88 14.42 0.80
C ALA A 67 14.18 14.96 -0.47
N PRO A 68 13.71 16.23 -0.48
CA PRO A 68 13.96 17.30 0.50
C PRO A 68 12.87 17.45 1.59
N CYS A 69 12.07 16.42 1.89
CA CYS A 69 11.05 16.49 2.94
C CYS A 69 11.69 16.77 4.32
N PRO A 70 11.26 17.83 5.02
CA PRO A 70 11.79 18.12 6.33
C PRO A 70 11.17 17.20 7.40
N PRO A 71 11.95 16.73 8.40
CA PRO A 71 11.45 15.83 9.43
C PRO A 71 10.22 16.35 10.20
N TYR A 72 10.11 17.66 10.44
CA TYR A 72 8.98 18.24 11.18
C TYR A 72 7.63 18.10 10.47
N LEU A 73 7.62 17.80 9.17
CA LEU A 73 6.40 17.61 8.38
C LEU A 73 5.91 16.15 8.43
N VAL A 74 6.65 15.26 9.08
CA VAL A 74 6.34 13.84 9.14
C VAL A 74 5.63 13.52 10.45
N THR A 75 4.41 13.00 10.35
CA THR A 75 3.70 12.48 11.53
C THR A 75 4.06 11.01 11.71
N SER A 76 4.43 10.63 12.93
CA SER A 76 4.69 9.24 13.33
C SER A 76 3.46 8.64 14.02
N ALA A 77 3.26 7.34 13.80
CA ALA A 77 2.30 6.56 14.55
C ALA A 77 2.66 6.47 16.04
N GLU A 78 1.68 6.14 16.86
CA GLU A 78 1.85 5.99 18.31
C GLU A 78 2.21 4.56 18.69
N HIS A 79 1.57 3.59 18.05
CA HIS A 79 1.83 2.18 18.29
C HIS A 79 1.97 1.41 16.98
N ARG A 80 2.62 0.26 17.08
CA ARG A 80 2.62 -0.82 16.11
C ARG A 80 1.70 -1.91 16.62
N ILE A 81 0.87 -2.47 15.73
CA ILE A 81 0.00 -3.59 16.07
C ILE A 81 0.30 -4.81 15.22
N THR A 82 0.03 -5.99 15.79
CA THR A 82 0.06 -7.28 15.09
C THR A 82 -1.21 -8.06 15.38
N TRP A 83 -1.78 -8.70 14.37
CA TRP A 83 -2.99 -9.51 14.52
C TRP A 83 -3.06 -10.59 13.44
N ARG A 84 -4.00 -11.54 13.57
CA ARG A 84 -4.41 -12.42 12.48
C ARG A 84 -5.77 -11.96 11.95
N ASP A 85 -5.88 -11.80 10.64
CA ASP A 85 -7.15 -11.42 9.99
C ASP A 85 -8.16 -12.57 9.96
N SER A 86 -9.36 -12.33 9.42
CA SER A 86 -10.42 -13.35 9.30
C SER A 86 -10.01 -14.61 8.53
N ARG A 87 -8.94 -14.56 7.74
CA ARG A 87 -8.38 -15.70 7.01
C ARG A 87 -7.20 -16.35 7.73
N GLY A 88 -6.91 -15.92 8.97
CA GLY A 88 -5.81 -16.42 9.78
C GLY A 88 -4.44 -15.89 9.35
N ILE A 89 -4.37 -14.91 8.45
CA ILE A 89 -3.11 -14.36 7.93
C ILE A 89 -2.57 -13.32 8.91
N VAL A 90 -1.27 -13.39 9.24
CA VAL A 90 -0.65 -12.36 10.08
C VAL A 90 -0.59 -11.02 9.35
N ASN A 91 -0.97 -9.98 10.08
CA ASN A 91 -0.90 -8.60 9.63
C ASN A 91 -0.12 -7.75 10.63
N VAL A 92 0.54 -6.73 10.10
CA VAL A 92 1.19 -5.67 10.86
C VAL A 92 0.67 -4.35 10.34
N ALA A 93 0.43 -3.42 11.25
CA ALA A 93 0.12 -2.04 10.92
C ALA A 93 0.58 -1.12 12.05
N HIS A 94 0.32 0.17 11.88
CA HIS A 94 0.58 1.15 12.90
C HIS A 94 -0.70 1.94 13.17
N THR A 95 -0.86 2.41 14.39
CA THR A 95 -2.07 3.08 14.88
C THR A 95 -1.75 4.50 15.32
N GLY A 96 -2.73 5.37 15.15
CA GLY A 96 -2.74 6.73 15.72
C GLY A 96 -3.93 6.88 16.66
N PRO A 97 -4.48 8.10 16.82
CA PRO A 97 -5.49 8.38 17.85
C PRO A 97 -6.82 7.61 17.70
N LEU A 98 -7.17 7.15 16.49
CA LEU A 98 -8.33 6.29 16.28
C LEU A 98 -8.09 4.82 16.67
N GLY A 99 -6.88 4.44 17.09
CA GLY A 99 -6.55 3.11 17.58
C GLY A 99 -6.55 2.00 16.52
N ALA A 100 -6.55 0.74 16.99
CA ALA A 100 -6.43 -0.45 16.16
C ALA A 100 -7.64 -0.73 15.25
N VAL A 101 -8.80 -0.14 15.54
CA VAL A 101 -10.02 -0.37 14.74
C VAL A 101 -9.80 0.00 13.27
N VAL A 102 -9.08 1.08 12.99
CA VAL A 102 -8.87 1.56 11.61
C VAL A 102 -8.07 0.55 10.77
N PRO A 103 -6.83 0.16 11.12
CA PRO A 103 -6.08 -0.82 10.33
C PRO A 103 -6.72 -2.21 10.29
N VAL A 104 -7.33 -2.67 11.39
CA VAL A 104 -7.98 -4.00 11.42
C VAL A 104 -9.19 -4.04 10.49
N VAL A 105 -10.12 -3.08 10.62
CA VAL A 105 -11.32 -3.05 9.78
C VAL A 105 -10.98 -2.72 8.33
N ALA A 106 -9.97 -1.88 8.07
CA ALA A 106 -9.48 -1.63 6.72
C ALA A 106 -8.95 -2.90 6.05
N ARG A 107 -8.28 -3.78 6.80
CA ARG A 107 -7.83 -5.07 6.29
C ARG A 107 -9.00 -5.99 5.97
N GLU A 108 -10.01 -6.07 6.84
CA GLU A 108 -11.21 -6.87 6.57
C GLU A 108 -11.99 -6.35 5.36
N ALA A 109 -12.08 -5.02 5.20
CA ALA A 109 -12.66 -4.41 4.00
C ALA A 109 -11.87 -4.78 2.74
N THR A 110 -10.53 -4.76 2.80
CA THR A 110 -9.68 -5.26 1.70
C THR A 110 -10.00 -6.71 1.35
N LEU A 111 -10.08 -7.60 2.35
CA LEU A 111 -10.36 -9.02 2.13
C LEU A 111 -11.75 -9.26 1.51
N ALA A 112 -12.76 -8.53 1.97
CA ALA A 112 -14.10 -8.59 1.42
C ALA A 112 -14.12 -8.14 -0.05
N LEU A 113 -13.45 -7.03 -0.38
CA LEU A 113 -13.36 -6.55 -1.76
C LEU A 113 -12.52 -7.47 -2.65
N TRP A 114 -11.46 -8.06 -2.14
CA TRP A 114 -10.70 -9.08 -2.88
C TRP A 114 -11.56 -10.30 -3.19
N ALA A 115 -12.34 -10.79 -2.22
CA ALA A 115 -13.28 -11.89 -2.46
C ALA A 115 -14.29 -11.53 -3.56
N ARG A 116 -14.79 -10.30 -3.57
CA ARG A 116 -15.71 -9.81 -4.60
C ARG A 116 -15.04 -9.76 -5.99
N LEU A 117 -13.81 -9.28 -6.10
CA LEU A 117 -13.06 -9.31 -7.36
C LEU A 117 -12.84 -10.75 -7.86
N ASP A 118 -12.53 -11.67 -6.95
CA ASP A 118 -12.27 -13.08 -7.29
C ASP A 118 -13.53 -13.82 -7.73
N ALA A 119 -14.66 -13.49 -7.11
CA ALA A 119 -15.96 -14.08 -7.40
C ALA A 119 -16.63 -13.51 -8.65
N ASP A 120 -16.18 -12.36 -9.18
CA ASP A 120 -16.81 -11.67 -10.31
C ASP A 120 -16.63 -12.45 -11.64
N PRO A 121 -17.69 -13.11 -12.16
CA PRO A 121 -17.59 -13.89 -13.39
C PRO A 121 -17.41 -12.99 -14.63
N ASP A 122 -17.93 -11.78 -14.61
CA ASP A 122 -17.91 -10.85 -15.75
C ASP A 122 -16.53 -10.19 -15.86
N LEU A 123 -15.90 -9.82 -14.74
CA LEU A 123 -14.50 -9.39 -14.72
C LEU A 123 -13.57 -10.51 -15.21
N ARG A 124 -13.82 -11.76 -14.77
CA ARG A 124 -13.04 -12.91 -15.22
C ARG A 124 -13.17 -13.12 -16.73
N ALA A 125 -14.38 -13.07 -17.27
CA ALA A 125 -14.64 -13.20 -18.70
C ALA A 125 -13.97 -12.07 -19.50
N ARG A 126 -14.11 -10.81 -19.06
CA ARG A 126 -13.47 -9.64 -19.70
C ARG A 126 -11.94 -9.73 -19.69
N THR A 127 -11.36 -10.16 -18.57
CA THR A 127 -9.90 -10.33 -18.44
C THR A 127 -9.39 -11.48 -19.33
N ALA A 128 -10.12 -12.60 -19.42
CA ALA A 128 -9.77 -13.72 -20.28
C ALA A 128 -9.87 -13.39 -21.78
N ALA A 129 -10.73 -12.43 -22.14
CA ALA A 129 -10.90 -11.97 -23.51
C ALA A 129 -9.86 -10.92 -23.96
N LEU A 130 -8.93 -10.51 -23.08
CA LEU A 130 -7.90 -9.54 -23.44
C LEU A 130 -6.96 -10.09 -24.52
N PRO A 131 -6.66 -9.30 -25.58
CA PRO A 131 -5.67 -9.71 -26.57
C PRO A 131 -4.26 -9.75 -25.94
N GLU A 132 -3.38 -10.59 -26.49
CA GLU A 132 -2.00 -10.75 -26.00
C GLU A 132 -1.23 -9.42 -25.93
N SER A 133 -1.50 -8.50 -26.87
CA SER A 133 -0.92 -7.15 -26.87
C SER A 133 -1.31 -6.34 -25.63
N ALA A 134 -2.58 -6.39 -25.20
CA ALA A 134 -3.06 -5.70 -24.01
C ALA A 134 -2.44 -6.31 -22.73
N ILE A 135 -2.29 -7.63 -22.67
CA ILE A 135 -1.64 -8.33 -21.55
C ILE A 135 -0.18 -7.89 -21.42
N LYS A 136 0.57 -7.89 -22.53
CA LYS A 136 1.97 -7.42 -22.55
C LYS A 136 2.07 -5.95 -22.13
N LEU A 137 1.16 -5.11 -22.58
CA LEU A 137 1.14 -3.69 -22.26
C LEU A 137 0.87 -3.44 -20.77
N LEU A 138 -0.09 -4.15 -20.17
CA LEU A 138 -0.38 -4.11 -18.74
C LEU A 138 0.85 -4.52 -17.91
N ALA A 139 1.48 -5.64 -18.26
CA ALA A 139 2.66 -6.15 -17.56
C ALA A 139 3.88 -5.21 -17.71
N ALA A 140 4.00 -4.50 -18.83
CA ALA A 140 5.08 -3.54 -19.05
C ALA A 140 4.89 -2.22 -18.29
N THR A 141 3.64 -1.82 -18.01
CA THR A 141 3.30 -0.49 -17.51
C THR A 141 2.95 -0.47 -16.01
N THR A 142 2.44 -1.58 -15.48
CA THR A 142 2.05 -1.72 -14.07
C THR A 142 3.11 -2.52 -13.31
N THR A 143 3.08 -2.47 -11.97
CA THR A 143 3.94 -3.34 -11.15
C THR A 143 3.41 -4.77 -11.08
N ASP A 144 2.16 -5.00 -11.48
CA ASP A 144 1.47 -6.27 -11.32
C ASP A 144 1.33 -6.97 -12.68
N ARG A 145 1.17 -8.29 -12.68
CA ARG A 145 1.24 -9.10 -13.90
C ARG A 145 -0.12 -9.32 -14.55
N THR A 146 -1.19 -9.26 -13.76
CA THR A 146 -2.57 -9.49 -14.24
C THR A 146 -3.47 -8.32 -13.90
N ALA A 147 -4.56 -8.12 -14.67
CA ALA A 147 -5.53 -7.07 -14.38
C ALA A 147 -6.16 -7.22 -12.98
N LEU A 148 -6.43 -8.45 -12.56
CA LEU A 148 -6.95 -8.76 -11.23
C LEU A 148 -5.99 -8.31 -10.12
N GLU A 149 -4.69 -8.57 -10.27
CA GLU A 149 -3.68 -8.08 -9.32
C GLU A 149 -3.63 -6.55 -9.29
N VAL A 150 -3.74 -5.87 -10.44
CA VAL A 150 -3.79 -4.40 -10.48
C VAL A 150 -4.98 -3.86 -9.69
N PHE A 151 -6.16 -4.46 -9.82
CA PHE A 151 -7.34 -4.04 -9.05
C PHE A 151 -7.18 -4.32 -7.55
N ARG A 152 -6.63 -5.48 -7.17
CA ARG A 152 -6.32 -5.81 -5.77
C ARG A 152 -5.33 -4.82 -5.15
N THR A 153 -4.29 -4.43 -5.89
CA THR A 153 -3.33 -3.38 -5.49
C THR A 153 -4.04 -2.03 -5.32
N GLY A 154 -5.02 -1.71 -6.16
CA GLY A 154 -5.87 -0.53 -6.01
C GLY A 154 -6.65 -0.51 -4.69
N VAL A 155 -7.24 -1.65 -4.32
CA VAL A 155 -7.94 -1.83 -3.04
C VAL A 155 -6.96 -1.65 -1.86
N ASP A 156 -5.77 -2.25 -1.91
CA ASP A 156 -4.73 -2.05 -0.89
C ASP A 156 -4.32 -0.58 -0.76
N ALA A 157 -4.19 0.14 -1.87
CA ALA A 157 -3.86 1.56 -1.86
C ALA A 157 -4.97 2.42 -1.24
N ALA A 158 -6.24 2.07 -1.46
CA ALA A 158 -7.38 2.70 -0.80
C ALA A 158 -7.34 2.47 0.72
N ALA A 159 -7.12 1.22 1.16
CA ALA A 159 -6.96 0.89 2.57
C ALA A 159 -5.84 1.68 3.26
N ARG A 160 -4.65 1.70 2.65
CA ARG A 160 -3.51 2.47 3.16
C ARG A 160 -3.81 3.97 3.25
N THR A 161 -4.62 4.50 2.32
CA THR A 161 -5.03 5.90 2.37
C THR A 161 -5.82 6.18 3.64
N VAL A 162 -6.82 5.35 3.96
CA VAL A 162 -7.58 5.49 5.22
C VAL A 162 -6.66 5.33 6.44
N VAL A 163 -5.86 4.27 6.47
CA VAL A 163 -5.04 3.93 7.65
C VAL A 163 -3.96 4.97 7.95
N GLN A 164 -3.16 5.41 6.97
CA GLN A 164 -2.08 6.38 7.24
C GLN A 164 -2.62 7.75 7.60
N HIS A 165 -3.70 8.19 6.95
CA HIS A 165 -4.25 9.51 7.24
C HIS A 165 -4.95 9.55 8.60
N ALA A 166 -5.34 8.41 9.18
CA ALA A 166 -5.87 8.36 10.53
C ALA A 166 -4.87 8.86 11.59
N PHE A 167 -3.57 8.89 11.29
CA PHE A 167 -2.56 9.53 12.15
C PHE A 167 -2.79 11.05 12.27
N LEU A 168 -3.48 11.64 11.31
CA LEU A 168 -3.78 13.08 11.23
C LEU A 168 -5.18 13.42 11.75
N VAL A 169 -5.91 12.48 12.36
CA VAL A 169 -7.31 12.70 12.78
C VAL A 169 -7.47 13.94 13.66
N GLY A 170 -6.50 14.24 14.53
CA GLY A 170 -6.51 15.43 15.39
C GLY A 170 -6.43 16.77 14.64
N GLN A 171 -6.17 16.75 13.33
CA GLN A 171 -6.16 17.91 12.44
C GLN A 171 -7.47 18.02 11.62
N THR A 172 -8.43 17.14 11.90
CA THR A 172 -9.70 17.02 11.17
C THR A 172 -10.88 17.27 12.10
N PRO A 173 -12.08 17.58 11.58
CA PRO A 173 -13.29 17.70 12.39
C PRO A 173 -13.94 16.34 12.70
N TYR A 174 -13.36 15.23 12.25
CA TYR A 174 -13.96 13.91 12.31
C TYR A 174 -13.66 13.22 13.65
N GLY A 175 -14.70 12.80 14.37
CA GLY A 175 -14.58 12.26 15.73
C GLY A 175 -14.41 10.75 15.84
N ASP A 176 -14.74 10.00 14.78
CA ASP A 176 -14.70 8.54 14.76
C ASP A 176 -14.19 8.01 13.41
N ALA A 177 -13.95 6.69 13.34
CA ALA A 177 -13.42 6.03 12.15
C ALA A 177 -14.36 6.14 10.93
N ALA A 178 -15.68 6.10 11.13
CA ALA A 178 -16.66 6.15 10.04
C ALA A 178 -16.71 7.55 9.41
N GLY A 179 -16.86 8.57 10.26
CA GLY A 179 -16.83 9.98 9.87
C GLY A 179 -15.49 10.36 9.26
N PHE A 180 -14.38 9.83 9.78
CA PHE A 180 -13.05 10.04 9.21
C PHE A 180 -12.94 9.49 7.79
N ALA A 181 -13.30 8.22 7.57
CA ALA A 181 -13.20 7.58 6.26
C ALA A 181 -14.07 8.28 5.18
N ARG A 182 -15.33 8.60 5.51
CA ARG A 182 -16.21 9.38 4.63
C ARG A 182 -15.66 10.78 4.38
N GLY A 183 -15.21 11.44 5.44
CA GLY A 183 -14.70 12.80 5.39
C GLY A 183 -13.48 12.96 4.49
N ILE A 184 -12.51 12.03 4.52
CA ILE A 184 -11.36 12.08 3.62
C ILE A 184 -11.73 11.75 2.16
N ALA A 185 -12.76 10.91 1.95
CA ALA A 185 -13.29 10.61 0.62
C ALA A 185 -13.95 11.86 0.00
N GLU A 186 -14.88 12.49 0.73
CA GLU A 186 -15.56 13.73 0.33
C GLU A 186 -14.58 14.91 0.15
N SER A 187 -13.44 14.86 0.84
CA SER A 187 -12.36 15.82 0.73
C SER A 187 -11.40 15.56 -0.45
N ALA A 188 -11.67 14.53 -1.25
CA ALA A 188 -10.85 14.10 -2.39
C ALA A 188 -9.39 13.76 -2.00
N VAL A 189 -9.17 13.23 -0.79
CA VAL A 189 -7.82 12.85 -0.33
C VAL A 189 -7.26 11.69 -1.15
N PHE A 190 -8.10 10.73 -1.55
CA PHE A 190 -7.69 9.63 -2.46
C PHE A 190 -7.14 10.17 -3.79
N ASP A 191 -7.82 11.16 -4.38
CA ASP A 191 -7.37 11.86 -5.60
C ASP A 191 -6.06 12.61 -5.36
N ALA A 192 -5.93 13.26 -4.21
CA ALA A 192 -4.69 13.94 -3.82
C ALA A 192 -3.52 12.95 -3.71
N VAL A 193 -3.70 11.83 -3.01
CA VAL A 193 -2.68 10.76 -2.92
C VAL A 193 -2.29 10.26 -4.31
N ALA A 194 -3.26 9.93 -5.16
CA ALA A 194 -3.02 9.39 -6.50
C ALA A 194 -2.28 10.35 -7.44
N THR A 195 -2.28 11.65 -7.15
CA THR A 195 -1.71 12.69 -8.03
C THR A 195 -0.44 13.35 -7.49
N THR A 196 -0.36 13.58 -6.18
CA THR A 196 0.75 14.34 -5.58
C THR A 196 1.87 13.44 -5.05
N TRP A 197 1.56 12.22 -4.61
CA TRP A 197 2.57 11.30 -4.11
C TRP A 197 3.35 10.67 -5.28
N TYR A 198 4.62 10.37 -5.04
CA TYR A 198 5.41 9.55 -5.96
C TYR A 198 5.18 8.06 -5.66
N TRP A 199 5.40 7.22 -6.67
CA TRP A 199 5.22 5.78 -6.67
C TRP A 199 6.14 5.13 -5.64
N GLY A 200 5.52 4.41 -4.72
CA GLY A 200 6.20 3.75 -3.61
C GLY A 200 6.23 4.55 -2.31
N LEU A 201 5.98 5.87 -2.32
CA LEU A 201 5.98 6.68 -1.09
C LEU A 201 4.93 6.19 -0.08
N GLN A 202 3.72 5.89 -0.54
CA GLN A 202 2.63 5.40 0.30
C GLN A 202 3.03 4.08 0.96
N ALA A 203 3.44 3.09 0.18
CA ALA A 203 3.85 1.79 0.71
C ALA A 203 5.06 1.87 1.64
N SER A 204 6.02 2.78 1.40
CA SER A 204 7.22 2.90 2.23
C SER A 204 7.02 3.60 3.55
N THR A 205 6.12 4.58 3.58
CA THR A 205 5.72 5.30 4.78
C THR A 205 4.71 4.48 5.60
N TYR A 206 3.82 3.72 4.95
CA TYR A 206 2.85 2.84 5.61
C TYR A 206 3.55 1.78 6.48
N ARG A 207 4.50 1.04 5.89
CA ARG A 207 5.25 0.00 6.61
C ARG A 207 6.15 0.52 7.73
N ARG A 208 6.42 1.83 7.75
CA ARG A 208 7.21 2.52 8.79
C ARG A 208 6.36 3.25 9.81
N GLY A 209 5.03 3.19 9.70
CA GLY A 209 4.13 3.87 10.63
C GLY A 209 4.33 5.39 10.62
N MET A 210 4.43 6.00 9.43
CA MET A 210 4.56 7.45 9.31
C MET A 210 3.82 7.99 8.09
N ILE A 211 3.63 9.31 8.04
CA ILE A 211 3.04 10.03 6.91
C ILE A 211 3.67 11.43 6.76
N PRO A 212 4.17 11.82 5.57
CA PRO A 212 4.71 13.16 5.31
C PRO A 212 3.61 14.13 4.89
N ALA A 213 2.60 14.30 5.74
CA ALA A 213 1.48 15.18 5.46
C ALA A 213 0.92 15.79 6.73
N SER A 214 0.30 16.96 6.55
CA SER A 214 -0.59 17.60 7.50
C SER A 214 -1.83 18.13 6.78
N PHE A 215 -2.94 18.19 7.50
CA PHE A 215 -4.21 18.72 7.04
C PHE A 215 -4.46 20.14 7.54
N LEU A 216 -5.23 20.87 6.74
CA LEU A 216 -5.95 22.07 7.14
C LEU A 216 -7.45 21.79 6.95
N THR A 217 -8.26 22.20 7.93
CA THR A 217 -9.71 22.08 7.84
C THR A 217 -10.30 23.40 7.32
N PHE A 218 -11.13 23.31 6.29
CA PHE A 218 -11.85 24.44 5.70
C PHE A 218 -13.27 24.01 5.33
N ALA A 219 -14.28 24.73 5.86
CA ALA A 219 -15.70 24.47 5.60
C ALA A 219 -16.11 22.98 5.81
N GLY A 220 -15.65 22.37 6.91
CA GLY A 220 -15.96 20.98 7.26
C GLY A 220 -15.22 19.91 6.46
N ARG A 221 -14.36 20.31 5.51
CA ARG A 221 -13.53 19.40 4.71
C ARG A 221 -12.05 19.59 5.02
N VAL A 222 -11.23 18.61 4.68
CA VAL A 222 -9.78 18.66 4.88
C VAL A 222 -9.03 18.82 3.56
N ARG A 223 -7.89 19.48 3.59
CA ARG A 223 -6.95 19.56 2.46
C ARG A 223 -5.53 19.46 2.99
N TYR A 224 -4.61 18.97 2.17
CA TYR A 224 -3.18 19.06 2.52
C TYR A 224 -2.77 20.52 2.74
N SER A 225 -1.96 20.74 3.78
CA SER A 225 -1.33 22.04 4.02
C SER A 225 -0.43 22.44 2.85
N VAL A 226 -0.13 23.74 2.75
CA VAL A 226 0.78 24.26 1.72
C VAL A 226 2.14 23.57 1.81
N ASP A 227 2.69 23.43 3.02
CA ASP A 227 3.98 22.77 3.25
C ASP A 227 3.96 21.31 2.77
N THR A 228 2.86 20.59 3.02
CA THR A 228 2.66 19.22 2.51
C THR A 228 2.70 19.18 0.99
N VAL A 229 1.95 20.05 0.32
CA VAL A 229 1.89 20.08 -1.14
C VAL A 229 3.26 20.42 -1.74
N VAL A 230 3.97 21.40 -1.16
CA VAL A 230 5.31 21.79 -1.59
C VAL A 230 6.30 20.65 -1.40
N ALA A 231 6.33 20.02 -0.23
CA ALA A 231 7.25 18.92 0.06
C ALA A 231 7.00 17.67 -0.79
N LEU A 232 5.73 17.25 -0.95
CA LEU A 232 5.36 16.12 -1.82
C LEU A 232 5.77 16.36 -3.27
N ARG A 233 5.54 17.58 -3.78
CA ARG A 233 5.97 17.98 -5.12
C ARG A 233 7.48 17.95 -5.26
N ALA A 234 8.20 18.54 -4.31
CA ALA A 234 9.67 18.59 -4.34
C ALA A 234 10.29 17.18 -4.25
N MET A 235 9.74 16.30 -3.41
CA MET A 235 10.14 14.89 -3.36
C MET A 235 9.88 14.17 -4.69
N LYS A 236 8.71 14.38 -5.30
CA LYS A 236 8.37 13.77 -6.59
C LYS A 236 9.32 14.25 -7.69
N ASP A 237 9.61 15.55 -7.75
CA ASP A 237 10.56 16.13 -8.71
C ASP A 237 11.98 15.59 -8.48
N ALA A 238 12.41 15.38 -7.22
CA ALA A 238 13.69 14.75 -6.90
C ALA A 238 13.78 13.27 -7.32
N GLN A 239 12.70 12.50 -7.15
CA GLN A 239 12.63 11.11 -7.62
C GLN A 239 12.67 11.02 -9.16
N LEU A 240 11.99 11.93 -9.84
CA LEU A 240 12.03 12.05 -11.30
C LEU A 240 13.45 12.37 -11.80
N ALA A 241 14.09 13.38 -11.22
CA ALA A 241 15.46 13.76 -11.57
C ALA A 241 16.44 12.59 -11.38
N ARG A 242 16.36 11.90 -10.22
CA ARG A 242 17.20 10.73 -9.94
C ARG A 242 16.96 9.58 -10.94
N ALA A 243 15.73 9.37 -11.39
CA ALA A 243 15.41 8.31 -12.34
C ALA A 243 15.90 8.60 -13.76
N GLN A 244 16.09 9.87 -14.10
CA GLN A 244 16.55 10.33 -15.41
C GLN A 244 18.07 10.51 -15.46
N ASP A 245 18.75 10.48 -14.31
CA ASP A 245 20.19 10.53 -14.20
C ASP A 245 20.80 9.18 -14.58
N ALA A 246 21.50 9.15 -15.71
CA ALA A 246 22.12 7.94 -16.25
C ALA A 246 23.35 7.47 -15.43
N GLU A 247 23.91 8.32 -14.57
CA GLU A 247 25.08 7.98 -13.73
C GLU A 247 24.67 7.29 -12.42
N LEU A 248 23.39 7.36 -12.05
CA LEU A 248 22.88 6.76 -10.81
C LEU A 248 22.24 5.40 -11.08
N GLU A 249 22.52 4.43 -10.21
CA GLU A 249 21.73 3.19 -10.21
C GLU A 249 20.25 3.53 -9.96
N PRO A 250 19.35 3.14 -10.88
CA PRO A 250 17.94 3.42 -10.72
C PRO A 250 17.41 2.67 -9.50
N LEU A 251 16.70 3.37 -8.63
CA LEU A 251 15.92 2.72 -7.57
C LEU A 251 14.93 1.75 -8.22
N PRO A 252 14.57 0.61 -7.59
CA PRO A 252 13.65 -0.33 -8.20
C PRO A 252 12.25 0.26 -8.49
N SER A 253 11.85 1.34 -7.80
CA SER A 253 10.65 2.14 -8.09
C SER A 253 10.84 3.17 -9.21
N ALA A 254 12.09 3.51 -9.56
CA ALA A 254 12.46 4.52 -10.55
C ALA A 254 12.44 4.02 -12.00
N VAL A 255 12.41 2.70 -12.24
CA VAL A 255 12.38 2.12 -13.60
C VAL A 255 11.14 2.56 -14.38
N GLN A 256 10.00 2.80 -13.70
CA GLN A 256 8.82 3.35 -14.38
C GLN A 256 8.97 4.85 -14.66
N TYR A 257 9.77 5.58 -13.88
CA TYR A 257 10.04 7.00 -14.11
C TYR A 257 11.04 7.25 -15.23
N SER A 258 12.06 6.39 -15.38
CA SER A 258 13.02 6.49 -16.48
C SER A 258 12.37 6.25 -17.85
N ARG A 259 11.19 5.65 -17.88
CA ARG A 259 10.35 5.42 -19.07
C ARG A 259 9.44 6.59 -19.46
N LEU A 260 9.37 7.65 -18.64
CA LEU A 260 8.55 8.82 -18.99
C LEU A 260 9.25 9.67 -20.06
N ALA A 261 8.48 10.20 -21.01
CA ALA A 261 9.03 11.12 -21.99
C ALA A 261 9.53 12.42 -21.31
N PRO A 262 10.50 13.15 -21.90
CA PRO A 262 10.94 14.43 -21.37
C PRO A 262 9.76 15.39 -21.14
N GLY A 263 9.61 15.89 -19.91
CA GLY A 263 8.51 16.79 -19.50
C GLY A 263 7.20 16.08 -19.13
N GLU A 264 7.08 14.77 -19.31
CA GLU A 264 5.93 13.99 -18.87
C GLU A 264 5.92 13.86 -17.34
N ARG A 265 4.74 14.06 -16.73
CA ARG A 265 4.56 13.89 -15.29
C ARG A 265 3.89 12.56 -14.98
N PRO A 266 4.28 11.86 -13.90
CA PRO A 266 3.66 10.61 -13.53
C PRO A 266 2.21 10.83 -13.10
N ARG A 267 1.30 10.09 -13.74
CA ARG A 267 -0.13 10.07 -13.45
C ARG A 267 -0.57 8.67 -13.06
N CYS A 268 -1.40 8.58 -12.03
CA CYS A 268 -2.08 7.34 -11.68
C CYS A 268 -3.04 6.95 -12.81
N LEU A 269 -2.91 5.71 -13.30
CA LEU A 269 -3.71 5.16 -14.39
C LEU A 269 -5.19 5.11 -14.01
N ALA A 270 -5.49 4.69 -12.78
CA ALA A 270 -6.86 4.55 -12.27
C ALA A 270 -7.59 5.89 -12.11
N ARG A 271 -6.85 7.01 -12.00
CA ARG A 271 -7.41 8.36 -11.85
C ARG A 271 -7.80 8.99 -13.19
N THR A 272 -7.36 8.42 -14.32
CA THR A 272 -7.68 8.96 -15.64
C THR A 272 -9.20 8.92 -15.85
N PRO A 273 -9.85 10.06 -16.13
CA PRO A 273 -11.28 10.08 -16.36
C PRO A 273 -11.61 9.57 -17.77
N HIS A 274 -12.65 8.75 -17.86
CA HIS A 274 -13.21 8.25 -19.11
C HIS A 274 -14.69 8.61 -19.20
N LEU A 275 -15.21 8.74 -20.42
CA LEU A 275 -16.64 8.91 -20.65
C LEU A 275 -17.33 7.55 -20.63
N TYR A 276 -18.38 7.42 -19.82
CA TYR A 276 -19.17 6.21 -19.72
C TYR A 276 -20.59 6.56 -19.28
N ASP A 277 -21.58 5.98 -19.94
CA ASP A 277 -23.01 6.18 -19.66
C ASP A 277 -23.42 7.67 -19.51
N GLY A 278 -22.91 8.53 -20.40
CA GLY A 278 -23.18 9.98 -20.38
C GLY A 278 -22.44 10.77 -19.27
N GLY A 279 -21.69 10.11 -18.40
CA GLY A 279 -20.93 10.70 -17.30
C GLY A 279 -19.41 10.57 -17.45
N ARG A 280 -18.66 11.22 -16.54
CA ARG A 280 -17.21 11.01 -16.37
C ARG A 280 -16.98 10.11 -15.16
N ALA A 281 -16.27 9.01 -15.37
CA ALA A 281 -15.92 8.06 -14.31
C ALA A 281 -14.42 7.74 -14.34
N SER A 282 -13.89 7.24 -13.23
CA SER A 282 -12.53 6.72 -13.13
C SER A 282 -12.52 5.49 -12.24
N VAL A 283 -11.57 4.57 -12.47
CA VAL A 283 -11.38 3.37 -11.64
C VAL A 283 -11.11 3.76 -10.18
N LEU A 284 -10.35 4.84 -9.96
CA LEU A 284 -10.01 5.34 -8.63
C LEU A 284 -11.25 5.69 -7.82
N ALA A 285 -12.19 6.44 -8.41
CA ALA A 285 -13.41 6.84 -7.75
C ALA A 285 -14.23 5.61 -7.34
N VAL A 286 -14.44 4.66 -8.26
CA VAL A 286 -15.18 3.42 -7.99
C VAL A 286 -14.54 2.63 -6.84
N VAL A 287 -13.22 2.44 -6.87
CA VAL A 287 -12.51 1.68 -5.83
C VAL A 287 -12.53 2.41 -4.49
N ALA A 288 -12.30 3.73 -4.47
CA ALA A 288 -12.27 4.51 -3.24
C ALA A 288 -13.64 4.56 -2.56
N ASP A 289 -14.70 4.85 -3.32
CA ASP A 289 -16.06 4.93 -2.80
C ASP A 289 -16.51 3.58 -2.25
N THR A 290 -16.33 2.51 -3.04
CA THR A 290 -16.69 1.15 -2.62
C THR A 290 -15.87 0.69 -1.40
N PHE A 291 -14.59 1.07 -1.32
CA PHE A 291 -13.75 0.79 -0.15
C PHE A 291 -14.29 1.48 1.09
N VAL A 292 -14.61 2.78 1.01
CA VAL A 292 -15.12 3.54 2.15
C VAL A 292 -16.47 3.01 2.60
N GLU A 293 -17.38 2.69 1.68
CA GLU A 293 -18.66 2.07 2.01
C GLU A 293 -18.48 0.73 2.72
N THR A 294 -17.62 -0.14 2.18
CA THR A 294 -17.34 -1.46 2.77
C THR A 294 -16.68 -1.34 4.15
N PHE A 295 -15.71 -0.43 4.29
CA PHE A 295 -15.04 -0.15 5.56
C PHE A 295 -16.05 0.29 6.61
N VAL A 296 -16.93 1.25 6.27
CA VAL A 296 -17.91 1.76 7.23
C VAL A 296 -18.93 0.71 7.60
N HIS A 297 -19.41 -0.09 6.63
CA HIS A 297 -20.31 -1.21 6.90
C HIS A 297 -19.70 -2.24 7.87
N LEU A 298 -18.40 -2.50 7.76
CA LEU A 298 -17.72 -3.46 8.62
C LEU A 298 -17.38 -2.94 10.02
N LEU A 299 -17.41 -1.63 10.27
CA LEU A 299 -17.17 -1.08 11.62
C LEU A 299 -18.17 -1.60 12.66
N ASP A 300 -19.42 -1.86 12.26
CA ASP A 300 -20.47 -2.40 13.15
C ASP A 300 -20.41 -3.93 13.29
N ARG A 301 -19.55 -4.61 12.52
CA ARG A 301 -19.50 -6.08 12.42
C ARG A 301 -18.21 -6.68 12.92
N VAL A 302 -17.12 -5.91 12.88
CA VAL A 302 -15.81 -6.35 13.31
C VAL A 302 -15.51 -5.75 14.68
N GLY A 303 -15.70 -6.56 15.72
CA GLY A 303 -15.27 -6.22 17.07
C GLY A 303 -13.75 -6.32 17.19
N VAL A 304 -13.09 -5.21 17.51
CA VAL A 304 -11.63 -5.15 17.66
C VAL A 304 -11.29 -5.04 19.14
N ALA A 305 -10.47 -5.96 19.65
CA ALA A 305 -10.10 -5.99 21.06
C ALA A 305 -8.60 -6.28 21.24
N PRO A 306 -7.93 -5.69 22.25
CA PRO A 306 -6.58 -6.09 22.58
C PRO A 306 -6.57 -7.57 23.00
N ALA A 307 -5.58 -8.31 22.53
CA ALA A 307 -5.35 -9.68 22.92
C ALA A 307 -4.95 -9.72 24.40
N VAL A 308 -5.66 -10.51 25.19
CA VAL A 308 -5.26 -10.80 26.57
C VAL A 308 -4.23 -11.92 26.50
N VAL A 309 -2.92 -11.60 26.53
CA VAL A 309 -1.89 -12.64 26.44
C VAL A 309 -0.99 -12.65 27.68
N GLU A 310 -1.01 -13.77 28.40
CA GLU A 310 0.06 -14.21 29.30
C GLU A 310 1.37 -14.39 28.52
N HIS A 311 2.47 -13.88 29.08
CA HIS A 311 3.76 -13.86 28.44
C HIS A 311 4.35 -15.27 28.27
N ALA A 312 4.28 -15.81 27.07
CA ALA A 312 5.23 -16.82 26.61
C ALA A 312 6.04 -16.24 25.44
N ALA A 313 7.22 -15.72 25.74
CA ALA A 313 8.23 -15.47 24.72
C ALA A 313 8.75 -16.84 24.27
N VAL A 314 8.26 -17.32 23.12
CA VAL A 314 8.74 -18.56 22.52
C VAL A 314 9.90 -18.21 21.59
N LEU A 315 11.08 -18.75 21.90
CA LEU A 315 12.27 -18.61 21.06
C LEU A 315 12.06 -19.34 19.73
N PRO A 316 12.39 -18.74 18.57
CA PRO A 316 12.27 -19.40 17.28
C PRO A 316 13.24 -20.58 17.18
N THR A 317 12.80 -21.68 16.56
CA THR A 317 13.63 -22.85 16.25
C THR A 317 14.59 -22.55 15.10
N VAL A 318 15.70 -23.29 15.06
CA VAL A 318 16.92 -22.96 14.30
C VAL A 318 16.81 -23.33 12.81
N ASP A 319 15.64 -23.77 12.32
CA ASP A 319 15.48 -24.34 10.97
C ASP A 319 14.31 -23.78 10.14
N ALA A 320 13.68 -22.67 10.55
CA ALA A 320 12.51 -22.13 9.82
C ALA A 320 12.89 -21.67 8.40
N GLU A 321 12.74 -22.56 7.41
CA GLU A 321 12.80 -22.26 5.97
C GLU A 321 11.59 -21.43 5.53
N VAL A 322 10.50 -21.48 6.30
CA VAL A 322 9.26 -20.74 6.05
C VAL A 322 9.10 -19.64 7.09
N PHE A 323 8.81 -18.42 6.63
CA PHE A 323 8.50 -17.28 7.49
C PHE A 323 7.45 -16.37 6.83
N GLU A 324 6.79 -15.53 7.60
CA GLU A 324 5.81 -14.57 7.11
C GLU A 324 6.42 -13.16 6.99
N VAL A 325 6.06 -12.46 5.92
CA VAL A 325 6.35 -11.03 5.72
C VAL A 325 5.02 -10.28 5.54
N PRO A 326 4.34 -9.90 6.64
CA PRO A 326 2.98 -9.34 6.60
C PRO A 326 2.83 -8.11 5.71
N ASP A 327 3.88 -7.27 5.67
CA ASP A 327 3.89 -6.00 4.95
C ASP A 327 4.21 -6.16 3.44
N MET A 328 4.35 -7.39 2.93
CA MET A 328 4.61 -7.70 1.53
C MET A 328 3.30 -7.78 0.74
N THR A 329 3.10 -6.91 -0.27
CA THR A 329 1.82 -6.87 -1.01
C THR A 329 1.93 -6.95 -2.53
N CYS A 330 3.11 -6.79 -3.12
CA CYS A 330 3.24 -6.79 -4.58
C CYS A 330 4.60 -7.31 -5.06
N SER A 331 4.75 -7.42 -6.39
CA SER A 331 5.98 -7.88 -7.04
C SER A 331 7.22 -7.01 -6.74
N HIS A 332 7.02 -5.75 -6.36
CA HIS A 332 8.12 -4.89 -5.94
C HIS A 332 8.67 -5.31 -4.57
N CYS A 333 7.80 -5.76 -3.67
CA CYS A 333 8.19 -6.28 -2.37
C CYS A 333 9.00 -7.57 -2.53
N THR A 334 8.52 -8.52 -3.34
CA THR A 334 9.24 -9.78 -3.60
C THR A 334 10.61 -9.52 -4.20
N ARG A 335 10.71 -8.68 -5.24
CA ARG A 335 12.00 -8.29 -5.84
C ARG A 335 12.97 -7.66 -4.84
N THR A 336 12.45 -6.82 -3.95
CA THR A 336 13.27 -6.17 -2.91
C THR A 336 13.83 -7.20 -1.95
N ILE A 337 12.99 -8.13 -1.48
CA ILE A 337 13.39 -9.21 -0.57
C ILE A 337 14.38 -10.15 -1.24
N THR A 338 14.10 -10.59 -2.48
CA THR A 338 15.02 -11.42 -3.28
C THR A 338 16.39 -10.75 -3.43
N LYS A 339 16.45 -9.45 -3.77
CA LYS A 339 17.73 -8.74 -3.91
C LYS A 339 18.53 -8.76 -2.61
N VAL A 340 17.89 -8.42 -1.50
CA VAL A 340 18.56 -8.33 -0.19
C VAL A 340 19.05 -9.69 0.29
N LEU A 341 18.27 -10.75 0.08
CA LEU A 341 18.68 -12.11 0.43
C LEU A 341 19.79 -12.62 -0.51
N GLY A 342 19.72 -12.29 -1.80
CA GLY A 342 20.76 -12.62 -2.78
C GLY A 342 22.11 -11.99 -2.48
N GLU A 343 22.13 -10.75 -1.94
CA GLU A 343 23.36 -10.09 -1.45
C GLU A 343 24.06 -10.87 -0.32
N LEU A 344 23.35 -11.79 0.33
CA LEU A 344 23.85 -12.66 1.40
C LEU A 344 24.10 -14.11 0.94
N GLY A 345 23.98 -14.40 -0.36
CA GLY A 345 24.19 -15.74 -0.92
C GLY A 345 23.03 -16.71 -0.68
N VAL A 346 21.82 -16.19 -0.47
CA VAL A 346 20.59 -17.00 -0.38
C VAL A 346 19.98 -17.12 -1.78
N GLU A 347 19.59 -18.34 -2.16
CA GLU A 347 18.90 -18.59 -3.43
C GLU A 347 17.56 -17.83 -3.50
N PRO A 348 17.04 -17.53 -4.71
CA PRO A 348 15.78 -16.81 -4.86
C PRO A 348 14.63 -17.47 -4.09
N PRO A 349 13.99 -16.77 -3.12
CA PRO A 349 12.88 -17.33 -2.35
C PRO A 349 11.62 -17.56 -3.18
N GLU A 350 10.77 -18.47 -2.71
CA GLU A 350 9.38 -18.59 -3.17
C GLU A 350 8.47 -17.68 -2.32
N PHE A 351 7.48 -17.06 -2.96
CA PHE A 351 6.61 -16.07 -2.33
C PHE A 351 5.13 -16.39 -2.58
N ASP A 352 4.36 -16.39 -1.50
CA ASP A 352 2.90 -16.32 -1.56
C ASP A 352 2.44 -14.94 -1.07
N LEU A 353 2.04 -14.09 -2.00
CA LEU A 353 1.54 -12.74 -1.72
C LEU A 353 0.18 -12.73 -1.01
N VAL A 354 -0.60 -13.81 -1.12
CA VAL A 354 -1.91 -13.94 -0.50
C VAL A 354 -1.72 -14.30 0.97
N THR A 355 -1.00 -15.39 1.26
CA THR A 355 -0.79 -15.87 2.64
C THR A 355 0.36 -15.17 3.36
N LYS A 356 1.12 -14.32 2.66
CA LYS A 356 2.30 -13.60 3.17
C LYS A 356 3.48 -14.51 3.52
N LYS A 357 3.45 -15.78 3.11
CA LYS A 357 4.52 -16.73 3.35
C LYS A 357 5.68 -16.54 2.37
N VAL A 358 6.88 -16.74 2.88
CA VAL A 358 8.14 -16.77 2.14
C VAL A 358 8.84 -18.06 2.49
N VAL A 359 9.30 -18.80 1.48
CA VAL A 359 10.13 -20.00 1.64
C VAL A 359 11.51 -19.66 1.12
N ALA A 360 12.53 -19.74 1.99
CA ALA A 360 13.92 -19.48 1.64
C ALA A 360 14.85 -20.49 2.32
N VAL A 361 15.79 -21.04 1.56
CA VAL A 361 16.82 -21.95 2.07
C VAL A 361 18.06 -21.14 2.43
N PHE A 362 18.35 -21.05 3.72
CA PHE A 362 19.49 -20.28 4.21
C PHE A 362 20.74 -21.18 4.34
N PRO A 363 21.92 -20.75 3.89
CA PRO A 363 23.16 -21.51 4.03
C PRO A 363 23.56 -21.81 5.49
N SER A 364 23.13 -20.97 6.44
CA SER A 364 23.35 -21.14 7.87
C SER A 364 22.37 -20.30 8.70
N ALA A 365 22.23 -20.61 9.99
CA ALA A 365 21.44 -19.81 10.93
C ALA A 365 21.94 -18.36 11.04
N GLU A 366 23.26 -18.13 10.95
CA GLU A 366 23.83 -16.77 10.96
C GLU A 366 23.40 -15.97 9.72
N VAL A 367 23.44 -16.59 8.54
CA VAL A 367 22.97 -15.96 7.30
C VAL A 367 21.47 -15.68 7.37
N ARG A 368 20.68 -16.57 8.00
CA ARG A 368 19.26 -16.32 8.25
C ARG A 368 19.02 -15.09 9.11
N GLU A 369 19.65 -14.99 10.28
CA GLU A 369 19.44 -13.83 11.17
C GLU A 369 19.86 -12.53 10.49
N ARG A 370 20.98 -12.55 9.76
CA ARG A 370 21.41 -11.39 8.94
C ARG A 370 20.41 -11.07 7.83
N GLY A 371 19.81 -12.08 7.19
CA GLY A 371 18.77 -11.92 6.18
C GLY A 371 17.51 -11.28 6.77
N PHE A 372 17.07 -11.74 7.93
CA PHE A 372 15.92 -11.17 8.64
C PHE A 372 16.17 -9.71 9.05
N GLU A 373 17.34 -9.40 9.59
CA GLU A 373 17.74 -8.02 9.89
C GLU A 373 17.81 -7.16 8.62
N ALA A 374 18.31 -7.69 7.51
CA ALA A 374 18.39 -6.95 6.27
C ALA A 374 16.99 -6.67 5.66
N ILE A 375 16.06 -7.61 5.79
CA ILE A 375 14.64 -7.40 5.41
C ILE A 375 14.01 -6.32 6.31
N ARG A 376 14.23 -6.40 7.64
CA ARG A 376 13.77 -5.39 8.62
C ARG A 376 14.32 -4.01 8.34
N ALA A 377 15.59 -3.90 7.94
CA ALA A 377 16.21 -2.64 7.55
C ALA A 377 15.54 -1.99 6.32
N ARG A 378 14.92 -2.78 5.43
CA ARG A 378 14.08 -2.24 4.33
C ARG A 378 12.66 -1.84 4.79
N GLY A 379 12.36 -2.02 6.06
CA GLY A 379 11.12 -1.65 6.73
C GLY A 379 10.03 -2.70 6.61
N TYR A 380 10.36 -3.96 6.34
CA TYR A 380 9.41 -5.07 6.35
C TYR A 380 9.42 -5.77 7.71
N THR A 381 8.26 -6.24 8.17
CA THR A 381 8.22 -7.18 9.29
C THR A 381 8.61 -8.58 8.86
N VAL A 382 9.38 -9.28 9.68
CA VAL A 382 9.64 -10.72 9.54
C VAL A 382 9.10 -11.45 10.76
N VAL A 383 8.20 -12.41 10.53
CA VAL A 383 7.64 -13.29 11.56
C VAL A 383 8.09 -14.72 11.25
N PRO A 384 9.05 -15.27 12.00
CA PRO A 384 9.44 -16.67 11.86
C PRO A 384 8.23 -17.58 12.13
N LEU A 385 7.97 -18.55 11.25
CA LEU A 385 7.00 -19.61 11.55
C LEU A 385 7.70 -20.73 12.31
N GLN A 386 6.95 -21.37 13.20
CA GLN A 386 7.35 -22.67 13.74
C GLN A 386 6.80 -23.73 12.78
N ASP A 387 7.62 -24.72 12.43
CA ASP A 387 7.13 -25.99 11.90
C ASP A 387 6.48 -26.82 13.01
#